data_AF-A0A1I7SFZ1-F1
#
_entry.id   AF-A0A1I7SFZ1-F1
#
_cell.length_a   1.000
_cell.length_b   1.000
_cell.length_c   1.000
_cell.angle_alpha   90.00
_cell.angle_beta   90.00
_cell.angle_gamma   90.00
#
_symmetry.space_group_name_H-M   'P 1'
#
loop_
_entity.id
_entity.type
_entity.pdbx_description
1 polymer ?
#
loop_
_entity_poly.entity_id
_entity_poly.type
_entity_poly.pdbx_seq_one_letter_code
_entity_poly.pdbx_strand_id
1 'polypeptide(L)'
;MTYCKDYSGNHICLGGEFSVAWLEYDDANNTNTHTLQDQFEVIKAGTKHSHASIYGDRKLLNRKISDFQGVQKQIRPQITTKNYEYESIPIRQVPIWRREKQLQRAVANRNEEEIARLQMELLELKESLKKPGHSTD
;
A
#
# COMPACT_ATOMS: atom_id res chain seq x y z
N MET A 1 -0.56 2.75 1.92
CA MET A 1 -1.12 1.38 1.95
C MET A 1 -2.11 1.26 0.81
N THR A 2 -2.24 0.07 0.23
CA THR A 2 -3.17 -0.29 -0.83
C THR A 2 -3.88 -1.59 -0.46
N TYR A 3 -4.87 -1.99 -1.25
CA TYR A 3 -5.73 -3.13 -0.96
C TYR A 3 -6.38 -3.02 0.42
N CYS A 4 -6.82 -1.82 0.79
CA CYS A 4 -7.55 -1.57 2.02
C CYS A 4 -9.04 -1.86 1.79
N LYS A 5 -9.59 -2.85 2.50
CA LYS A 5 -11.02 -3.18 2.47
C LYS A 5 -11.44 -3.94 3.73
N ASP A 6 -12.72 -4.27 3.79
CA ASP A 6 -13.23 -5.22 4.76
C ASP A 6 -12.87 -6.65 4.36
N TYR A 7 -12.15 -7.34 5.25
CA TYR A 7 -11.88 -8.76 5.18
C TYR A 7 -12.58 -9.46 6.33
N SER A 8 -13.78 -9.97 6.07
CA SER A 8 -14.56 -10.78 7.03
C SER A 8 -14.77 -10.10 8.38
N GLY A 9 -15.09 -8.80 8.38
CA GLY A 9 -15.28 -8.05 9.62
C GLY A 9 -14.02 -7.33 10.10
N ASN A 10 -12.91 -7.34 9.36
CA ASN A 10 -11.68 -6.64 9.72
C ASN A 10 -11.21 -5.69 8.60
N HIS A 11 -11.20 -4.39 8.90
CA HIS A 11 -10.67 -3.37 7.99
C HIS A 11 -9.14 -3.35 8.04
N ILE A 12 -8.53 -4.01 7.07
CA ILE A 12 -7.08 -4.15 6.93
C ILE A 12 -6.64 -3.79 5.51
N CYS A 13 -5.36 -3.51 5.35
CA CYS A 13 -4.73 -3.28 4.06
C CYS A 13 -3.72 -4.40 3.82
N LEU A 14 -3.72 -5.01 2.64
CA LEU A 14 -2.83 -6.14 2.34
C LEU A 14 -1.50 -5.75 1.70
N GLY A 15 -1.30 -4.48 1.33
CA GLY A 15 -0.07 -4.06 0.67
C GLY A 15 0.30 -2.59 0.85
N GLY A 16 1.53 -2.27 0.44
CA GLY A 16 1.99 -0.90 0.20
C GLY A 16 2.02 -0.63 -1.30
N GLU A 17 1.64 0.59 -1.72
CA GLU A 17 1.59 0.96 -3.15
C GLU A 17 2.92 0.71 -3.87
N PHE A 18 4.03 1.17 -3.27
CA PHE A 18 5.37 0.93 -3.80
C PHE A 18 5.67 -0.57 -3.96
N SER A 19 5.45 -1.35 -2.90
CA SER A 19 5.82 -2.76 -2.87
C SER A 19 4.99 -3.59 -3.86
N VAL A 20 3.69 -3.36 -3.88
CA VAL A 20 2.76 -4.04 -4.76
C VAL A 20 3.07 -3.72 -6.22
N ALA A 21 3.36 -2.46 -6.54
CA ALA A 21 3.60 -2.05 -7.92
C ALA A 21 4.77 -2.80 -8.58
N TRP A 22 5.88 -3.02 -7.88
CA TRP A 22 6.99 -3.78 -8.44
C TRP A 22 6.75 -5.29 -8.40
N LEU A 23 6.16 -5.81 -7.32
CA LEU A 23 5.88 -7.24 -7.19
C LEU A 23 4.93 -7.74 -8.28
N GLU A 24 3.85 -7.01 -8.53
CA GLU A 24 2.86 -7.38 -9.55
C GLU A 24 3.40 -7.20 -10.97
N TYR A 25 4.26 -6.20 -11.17
CA TYR A 25 4.95 -6.03 -12.44
C TYR A 25 5.85 -7.24 -12.73
N ASP A 26 6.64 -7.68 -11.75
CA ASP A 26 7.55 -8.80 -11.93
C ASP A 26 6.81 -10.14 -12.05
N ASP A 27 5.69 -10.31 -11.35
CA ASP A 27 4.83 -11.50 -11.50
C ASP A 27 4.20 -11.59 -12.91
N ALA A 28 3.92 -10.46 -13.55
CA ALA A 28 3.25 -10.39 -14.85
C ALA A 28 4.21 -10.35 -16.05
N ASN A 29 5.50 -10.04 -15.84
CA ASN A 29 6.47 -9.78 -16.91
C ASN A 29 7.74 -10.61 -16.76
N ASN A 30 8.39 -10.93 -17.88
CA ASN A 30 9.61 -11.72 -17.87
C ASN A 30 10.80 -10.90 -17.37
N THR A 31 11.33 -11.24 -16.18
CA THR A 31 12.44 -10.51 -15.55
C THR A 31 13.74 -10.50 -16.37
N ASN A 32 13.91 -11.42 -17.34
CA ASN A 32 15.06 -11.45 -18.23
C ASN A 32 15.00 -10.42 -19.37
N THR A 33 13.81 -9.94 -19.72
CA THR A 33 13.62 -9.02 -20.84
C THR A 33 13.45 -7.58 -20.38
N HIS A 34 12.88 -7.37 -19.20
CA HIS A 34 12.64 -6.05 -18.63
C HIS A 34 13.82 -5.55 -17.79
N THR A 35 13.97 -4.22 -17.74
CA THR A 35 15.03 -3.52 -17.01
C THR A 35 14.53 -2.94 -15.69
N LEU A 36 15.46 -2.55 -14.81
CA LEU A 36 15.13 -1.82 -13.59
C LEU A 36 14.47 -0.46 -13.90
N GLN A 37 14.79 0.17 -15.03
CA GLN A 37 14.13 1.39 -15.50
C GLN A 37 12.64 1.13 -15.78
N ASP A 38 12.31 0.05 -16.51
CA ASP A 38 10.91 -0.29 -16.83
C ASP A 38 10.09 -0.55 -15.55
N GLN A 39 10.68 -1.30 -14.61
CA GLN A 39 10.06 -1.55 -13.31
C GLN A 39 9.84 -0.26 -12.53
N PHE A 40 10.83 0.65 -12.50
CA PHE A 40 10.72 1.91 -11.78
C PHE A 40 9.62 2.82 -12.33
N GLU A 41 9.39 2.84 -13.64
CA GLU A 41 8.30 3.61 -14.23
C GLU A 41 6.93 3.14 -13.74
N VAL A 42 6.75 1.83 -13.58
CA VAL A 42 5.52 1.26 -13.01
C VAL A 42 5.40 1.56 -11.52
N ILE A 43 6.50 1.45 -10.75
CA ILE A 43 6.52 1.86 -9.34
C ILE A 43 6.09 3.32 -9.18
N LYS A 44 6.67 4.20 -10.01
CA LYS A 44 6.40 5.64 -9.97
C LYS A 44 4.93 5.96 -10.29
N ALA A 45 4.34 5.24 -11.25
CA ALA A 45 2.91 5.39 -11.57
C ALA A 45 1.98 4.79 -10.51
N GLY A 46 2.36 3.65 -9.91
CA GLY A 46 1.58 2.93 -8.91
C GLY A 46 1.62 3.54 -7.51
N THR A 47 2.66 4.30 -7.19
CA THR A 47 2.84 4.94 -5.87
C THR A 47 2.20 6.32 -5.86
N LYS A 48 0.98 6.44 -5.34
CA LYS A 48 0.17 7.67 -5.41
C LYS A 48 0.34 8.58 -4.19
N HIS A 49 0.58 7.99 -3.02
CA HIS A 49 0.62 8.71 -1.75
C HIS A 49 2.05 9.09 -1.29
N SER A 50 3.05 8.84 -2.13
CA SER A 50 4.45 9.23 -1.89
C SER A 50 5.21 9.35 -3.21
N HIS A 51 6.49 9.74 -3.15
CA HIS A 51 7.32 9.97 -4.33
C HIS A 51 8.41 8.90 -4.44
N ALA A 52 8.21 7.93 -5.32
CA ALA A 52 9.26 6.98 -5.68
C ALA A 52 10.44 7.73 -6.33
N SER A 53 11.65 7.49 -5.83
CA SER A 53 12.86 8.23 -6.20
C SER A 53 14.04 7.28 -6.39
N ILE A 54 14.95 7.61 -7.32
CA ILE A 54 16.17 6.84 -7.59
C ILE A 54 17.37 7.60 -7.01
N TYR A 55 18.28 6.84 -6.39
CA TYR A 55 19.54 7.33 -5.84
C TYR A 55 20.70 6.44 -6.30
N GLY A 56 21.94 6.93 -6.19
CA GLY A 56 23.15 6.18 -6.54
C GLY A 56 23.46 6.14 -8.04
N ASP A 57 24.14 5.08 -8.50
CA ASP A 57 24.56 4.94 -9.90
C ASP A 57 23.38 4.55 -10.81
N ARG A 58 22.90 5.55 -11.57
CA ARG A 58 21.77 5.41 -12.49
C ARG A 58 22.07 4.50 -13.69
N LYS A 59 23.33 4.16 -13.96
CA LYS A 59 23.68 3.19 -15.03
C LYS A 59 23.11 1.80 -14.72
N LEU A 60 22.87 1.49 -13.44
CA LEU A 60 22.26 0.23 -13.03
C LEU A 60 20.82 0.08 -13.52
N LEU A 61 20.11 1.18 -13.81
CA LEU A 61 18.72 1.13 -14.28
C LEU A 61 18.57 0.39 -15.62
N ASN A 62 19.64 0.37 -16.43
CA ASN A 62 19.65 -0.31 -17.72
C ASN A 62 19.87 -1.83 -17.60
N ARG A 63 20.17 -2.34 -16.38
CA ARG A 63 20.37 -3.77 -16.13
C ARG A 63 19.03 -4.50 -16.09
N LYS A 64 19.05 -5.78 -16.43
CA LYS A 64 17.86 -6.62 -16.38
C LYS A 64 17.44 -6.86 -14.93
N ILE A 65 16.14 -6.97 -14.70
CA ILE A 65 15.59 -7.27 -13.37
C ILE A 65 16.16 -8.62 -12.88
N SER A 66 16.32 -9.58 -13.80
CA SER A 66 16.89 -10.90 -13.54
C SER A 66 18.30 -10.89 -12.92
N ASP A 67 19.08 -9.83 -13.15
CA ASP A 67 20.42 -9.70 -12.58
C ASP A 67 20.39 -9.56 -11.05
N PHE A 68 19.23 -9.17 -10.48
CA PHE A 68 19.04 -8.92 -9.05
C PHE A 68 17.97 -9.82 -8.42
N GLN A 69 16.86 -10.03 -9.14
CA GLN A 69 15.70 -10.76 -8.62
C GLN A 69 15.62 -12.21 -9.12
N GLY A 70 16.59 -12.63 -9.93
CA GLY A 70 16.65 -13.96 -10.51
C GLY A 70 15.81 -14.12 -11.77
N VAL A 71 16.06 -15.24 -12.46
CA VAL A 71 15.43 -15.58 -13.72
C VAL A 71 14.06 -16.19 -13.47
N GLN A 72 13.01 -15.57 -13.98
CA GLN A 72 11.68 -16.15 -13.96
C GLN A 72 11.61 -17.30 -14.97
N LYS A 73 11.52 -18.54 -14.48
CA LYS A 73 11.52 -19.76 -15.33
C LYS A 73 10.21 -19.96 -16.09
N GLN A 74 9.11 -19.41 -15.59
CA GLN A 74 7.77 -19.49 -16.17
C GLN A 74 7.05 -18.17 -15.91
N ILE A 75 6.54 -17.53 -16.96
CA ILE A 75 5.61 -16.40 -16.81
C ILE A 75 4.34 -17.00 -16.23
N ARG A 76 3.96 -16.59 -15.01
CA ARG A 76 2.70 -17.06 -14.43
C ARG A 76 1.56 -16.54 -15.30
N PRO A 77 0.54 -17.37 -15.62
CA PRO A 77 -0.61 -16.88 -16.36
C PRO A 77 -1.14 -15.63 -15.65
N GLN A 78 -1.26 -14.54 -16.40
CA GLN A 78 -1.76 -13.28 -15.86
C GLN A 78 -3.07 -13.59 -15.15
N ILE A 79 -3.09 -13.41 -13.83
CA ILE A 79 -4.34 -13.42 -13.09
C ILE A 79 -5.08 -12.23 -13.68
N THR A 80 -6.11 -12.50 -14.49
CA THR A 80 -7.02 -11.46 -14.94
C THR A 80 -7.49 -10.78 -13.67
N THR A 81 -7.04 -9.54 -13.48
CA THR A 81 -7.43 -8.75 -12.34
C THR A 81 -8.92 -8.51 -12.54
N LYS A 82 -9.75 -9.35 -11.91
CA LYS A 82 -11.12 -8.93 -11.61
C LYS A 82 -10.95 -7.55 -10.98
N ASN A 83 -11.72 -6.56 -11.44
CA ASN A 83 -11.69 -5.21 -10.87
C ASN A 83 -12.15 -5.32 -9.40
N TYR A 84 -11.20 -5.61 -8.52
CA TYR A 84 -11.43 -5.65 -7.10
C TYR A 84 -11.50 -4.19 -6.65
N GLU A 85 -12.64 -3.79 -6.14
CA GLU A 85 -12.78 -2.48 -5.52
C GLU A 85 -12.03 -2.48 -4.19
N TYR A 86 -11.07 -1.56 -4.05
CA TYR A 86 -10.28 -1.36 -2.83
C TYR A 86 -9.87 0.10 -2.69
N GLU A 87 -9.57 0.49 -1.45
CA GLU A 87 -9.06 1.82 -1.12
C GLU A 87 -7.53 1.82 -1.01
N SER A 88 -6.91 2.95 -1.32
CA SER A 88 -5.52 3.25 -0.96
C SER A 88 -5.51 4.37 0.07
N ILE A 89 -4.78 4.17 1.17
CA ILE A 89 -4.76 5.07 2.32
C ILE A 89 -3.31 5.41 2.70
N PRO A 90 -2.95 6.68 2.93
CA PRO A 90 -1.64 7.06 3.48
C PRO A 90 -1.35 6.31 4.78
N ILE A 91 -0.12 5.81 4.96
CA ILE A 91 0.21 4.91 6.09
C ILE A 91 -0.12 5.53 7.46
N ARG A 92 0.14 6.83 7.64
CA ARG A 92 -0.15 7.55 8.89
C ARG A 92 -1.66 7.69 9.18
N GLN A 93 -2.50 7.58 8.15
CA GLN A 93 -3.95 7.68 8.28
C GLN A 93 -4.63 6.32 8.50
N VAL A 94 -3.92 5.20 8.29
CA VAL A 94 -4.49 3.85 8.44
C VAL A 94 -5.13 3.60 9.82
N PRO A 95 -4.53 4.01 10.96
CA PRO A 95 -5.17 3.83 12.27
C PRO A 95 -6.50 4.57 12.38
N ILE A 96 -6.55 5.81 11.88
CA ILE A 96 -7.77 6.64 11.89
C ILE A 96 -8.82 6.01 10.99
N TRP A 97 -8.47 5.68 9.74
CA TRP A 97 -9.36 5.00 8.79
C TRP A 97 -9.97 3.73 9.39
N ARG A 98 -9.14 2.87 10.01
CA ARG A 98 -9.62 1.63 10.62
C ARG A 98 -10.62 1.91 11.75
N ARG A 99 -10.33 2.89 12.60
CA ARG A 99 -11.20 3.27 13.71
C ARG A 99 -12.51 3.90 13.23
N GLU A 100 -12.47 4.71 12.18
CA GLU A 100 -13.67 5.27 11.53
C GLU A 100 -14.59 4.14 11.01
N LYS A 101 -14.03 3.13 10.36
CA LYS A 101 -14.81 1.98 9.88
C LYS A 101 -15.38 1.12 11.03
N GLN A 102 -14.64 0.97 12.13
CA GLN A 102 -15.16 0.31 13.35
C GLN A 102 -16.31 1.11 13.96
N LEU A 103 -16.16 2.43 14.06
CA LEU A 103 -17.20 3.33 14.58
C LEU A 103 -18.47 3.24 13.72
N GLN A 104 -18.34 3.26 12.39
CA GLN A 104 -19.48 3.11 11.48
C GLN A 104 -20.26 1.81 11.73
N ARG A 105 -19.57 0.71 12.01
CA ARG A 105 -20.22 -0.56 12.36
C ARG A 105 -20.88 -0.54 13.72
N ALA A 106 -20.22 0.03 14.73
CA ALA A 106 -20.81 0.17 16.06
C ALA A 106 -22.09 1.03 16.03
N VAL A 107 -22.08 2.11 15.23
CA VAL A 107 -23.26 2.93 14.94
C VAL A 107 -24.36 2.12 14.25
N ALA A 108 -24.01 1.33 13.23
CA ALA A 108 -24.98 0.47 12.55
C ALA A 108 -25.60 -0.58 13.50
N ASN A 109 -24.79 -1.10 14.44
CA ASN A 109 -25.21 -2.08 15.45
C ASN A 109 -25.85 -1.43 16.69
N ARG A 110 -25.94 -0.09 16.76
CA ARG A 110 -26.49 0.67 17.90
C ARG A 110 -25.82 0.37 19.24
N ASN A 111 -24.51 0.12 19.23
CA ASN A 111 -23.73 -0.15 20.45
C ASN A 111 -23.18 1.16 21.05
N GLU A 112 -23.96 1.83 21.89
CA GLU A 112 -23.64 3.17 22.43
C GLU A 112 -22.32 3.21 23.24
N GLU A 113 -22.05 2.17 24.03
CA GLU A 113 -20.81 2.08 24.83
C GLU A 113 -19.57 2.03 23.93
N GLU A 114 -19.63 1.20 22.88
CA GLU A 114 -18.54 1.06 21.91
C GLU A 114 -18.35 2.33 21.07
N ILE A 115 -19.45 3.00 20.71
CA ILE A 115 -19.43 4.28 19.99
C ILE A 115 -18.64 5.32 20.79
N ALA A 116 -18.97 5.50 22.07
CA ALA A 116 -18.29 6.47 22.94
C ALA A 116 -16.78 6.17 23.08
N ARG A 117 -16.43 4.89 23.28
CA ARG A 117 -15.02 4.45 23.34
C ARG A 117 -14.27 4.78 22.05
N LEU A 118 -14.81 4.38 20.90
CA LEU A 118 -14.16 4.56 19.61
C LEU A 118 -14.02 6.04 19.23
N GLN A 119 -14.97 6.89 19.61
CA GLN A 119 -14.89 8.34 19.41
C GLN A 119 -13.71 8.96 20.17
N MET A 120 -13.51 8.57 21.44
CA MET A 120 -12.38 9.05 22.25
C MET A 120 -11.04 8.64 21.64
N GLU A 121 -10.86 7.36 21.29
CA GLU A 121 -9.61 6.90 20.69
C GLU A 121 -9.33 7.57 19.33
N LEU A 122 -10.39 7.85 18.54
CA LEU A 122 -10.26 8.52 17.26
C LEU A 122 -9.84 9.99 17.42
N LEU A 123 -10.28 10.65 18.48
CA LEU A 123 -9.80 11.99 18.88
C LEU A 123 -8.31 11.97 19.19
N GLU A 124 -7.86 11.03 20.02
CA GLU A 124 -6.43 10.87 20.37
C GLU A 124 -5.55 10.61 19.14
N LEU A 125 -6.00 9.73 18.23
CA LEU A 125 -5.29 9.46 16.98
C LEU A 125 -5.19 10.71 16.10
N LYS A 126 -6.29 11.47 15.97
CA LYS A 126 -6.31 12.72 15.20
C LYS A 126 -5.39 13.79 15.81
N GLU A 127 -5.29 13.85 17.13
CA GLU A 127 -4.34 14.74 17.81
C GLU A 127 -2.89 14.29 17.59
N SER A 128 -2.60 12.99 17.68
CA SER A 128 -1.26 12.46 17.43
C SER A 128 -0.76 12.77 16.01
N LEU A 129 -1.67 12.79 15.02
CA LEU A 129 -1.35 13.11 13.64
C LEU A 129 -1.00 14.59 13.43
N LYS A 130 -1.56 15.49 14.26
CA LYS A 130 -1.28 16.93 14.20
C LYS A 130 0.09 17.30 14.78
N LYS A 131 0.65 16.46 15.67
CA LYS A 131 1.99 16.72 16.21
C LYS A 131 3.00 16.54 15.08
N PRO A 132 3.74 17.60 14.69
CA PRO A 132 4.80 17.44 13.69
C PRO A 132 5.78 16.40 14.22
N GLY A 133 6.14 15.44 13.36
CA GLY A 133 7.13 14.42 13.71
C GLY A 133 8.38 15.12 14.24
N HIS A 134 8.81 14.73 15.45
CA HIS A 134 10.10 15.13 15.97
C HIS A 134 11.14 14.66 14.94
N SER A 135 11.70 15.60 14.19
CA SER A 135 12.84 15.36 13.31
C SER A 135 14.02 15.11 14.23
N THR A 136 14.27 13.84 14.55
CA THR A 136 15.60 13.45 15.01
C THR A 136 16.46 13.34 13.75
N ASP A 137 17.21 14.41 13.50
CA ASP A 137 18.45 14.38 12.71
C ASP A 137 19.46 13.38 13.30
#